data_AF-A0A1C5KRM5-F1
#
_entry.id   AF-A0A1C5KRM5-F1
#
_cell.length_a   1.000
_cell.length_b   1.000
_cell.length_c   1.000
_cell.angle_alpha   90.00
_cell.angle_beta   90.00
_cell.angle_gamma   90.00
#
_symmetry.space_group_name_H-M   'P 1'
#
loop_
_entity.id
_entity.type
_entity.pdbx_description
1 polymer ?
#
loop_
_entity_poly.entity_id
_entity_poly.type
_entity_poly.pdbx_seq_one_letter_code
_entity_poly.pdbx_strand_id
1 'polypeptide(L)'
;MMRKGWSCYVDALRAELTEKYPEITIADFDFYNVDIFNRCENSNDMLLAIKSWESVHPLMKILPVEWDYKMPYGLLYAKDPSEKVEKLVRTVEGITK
;
A
#
# COMPACT_ATOMS: atom_id res chain seq x y z
N MET A 1 -9.40 5.05 -1.21
CA MET A 1 -10.39 3.99 -1.49
C MET A 1 -9.64 2.75 -1.93
N MET A 2 -9.62 1.68 -1.13
CA MET A 2 -8.98 0.41 -1.51
C MET A 2 -10.04 -0.52 -2.12
N ARG A 3 -10.36 -0.23 -3.38
CA ARG A 3 -11.37 -0.93 -4.19
C ARG A 3 -10.82 -1.17 -5.59
N LYS A 4 -11.42 -2.11 -6.32
CA LYS A 4 -11.02 -2.41 -7.70
C LYS A 4 -11.00 -1.14 -8.56
N GLY A 5 -9.93 -0.94 -9.33
CA GLY A 5 -9.75 0.21 -10.23
C GLY A 5 -9.06 1.42 -9.60
N TRP A 6 -8.77 1.40 -8.30
CA TRP A 6 -8.11 2.52 -7.64
C TRP A 6 -6.58 2.52 -7.81
N SER A 7 -5.98 1.32 -7.90
CA SER A 7 -4.54 1.16 -8.04
C SER A 7 -4.28 -0.04 -8.94
N CYS A 8 -3.73 0.22 -10.13
CA CYS A 8 -3.40 -0.84 -11.08
C CYS A 8 -2.44 -1.89 -10.51
N TYR A 9 -1.58 -1.51 -9.57
CA TYR A 9 -0.65 -2.41 -8.88
C TYR A 9 -1.39 -3.40 -7.95
N VAL A 10 -2.36 -2.90 -7.20
CA VAL A 10 -3.18 -3.75 -6.31
C VAL A 10 -4.18 -4.57 -7.13
N ASP A 11 -4.71 -4.01 -8.21
CA ASP A 11 -5.64 -4.71 -9.11
C ASP A 11 -4.99 -5.93 -9.78
N ALA A 12 -3.70 -5.87 -10.12
CA ALA A 12 -2.96 -7.02 -10.62
C ALA A 12 -2.94 -8.18 -9.62
N LEU A 13 -2.62 -7.90 -8.36
CA LEU A 13 -2.67 -8.90 -7.27
C LEU A 13 -4.09 -9.44 -7.09
N ARG A 14 -5.10 -8.58 -7.07
CA ARG A 14 -6.51 -8.99 -6.91
C ARG A 14 -6.97 -9.92 -8.04
N ALA A 15 -6.54 -9.64 -9.27
CA ALA A 15 -6.87 -10.47 -10.42
C ALA A 15 -6.30 -11.88 -10.26
N GLU A 16 -5.02 -12.00 -9.89
CA GLU A 16 -4.40 -13.31 -9.64
C GLU A 16 -5.05 -14.06 -8.48
N LEU A 17 -5.32 -13.38 -7.35
CA LEU A 17 -6.00 -13.99 -6.20
C LEU A 17 -7.37 -14.53 -6.60
N THR A 18 -8.15 -13.76 -7.36
CA THR A 18 -9.49 -14.17 -7.80
C THR A 18 -9.45 -15.34 -8.79
N GLU A 19 -8.46 -15.37 -9.69
CA GLU A 19 -8.33 -16.40 -10.72
C GLU A 19 -7.78 -17.72 -10.17
N LYS A 20 -6.71 -17.65 -9.36
CA LYS A 20 -5.97 -18.84 -8.92
C LYS A 20 -6.42 -19.37 -7.55
N TYR A 21 -7.02 -18.52 -6.71
CA TYR A 21 -7.37 -18.83 -5.32
C TYR A 21 -8.82 -18.40 -5.00
N PRO A 22 -9.83 -19.01 -5.64
CA PRO A 22 -11.23 -18.63 -5.48
C PRO A 22 -11.77 -18.78 -4.05
N GLU A 23 -11.07 -19.51 -3.18
CA GLU A 23 -11.36 -19.61 -1.74
C GLU A 23 -11.06 -18.32 -0.96
N ILE A 24 -10.23 -17.43 -1.52
CA ILE A 24 -9.88 -16.15 -0.89
C ILE A 24 -10.99 -15.13 -1.17
N THR A 25 -11.63 -14.66 -0.10
CA THR A 25 -12.61 -13.57 -0.18
C THR A 25 -11.91 -12.23 -0.03
N ILE A 26 -12.03 -11.38 -1.05
CA ILE A 26 -11.45 -10.03 -1.02
C ILE A 26 -12.49 -9.03 -0.50
N ALA A 27 -12.16 -8.37 0.61
CA ALA A 27 -12.98 -7.30 1.18
C ALA A 27 -12.44 -5.92 0.78
N ASP A 28 -13.35 -5.03 0.40
CA ASP A 28 -13.05 -3.65 0.05
C ASP A 28 -13.19 -2.71 1.27
N PHE A 29 -12.45 -1.61 1.26
CA PHE A 29 -12.54 -0.56 2.29
C PHE A 29 -12.11 0.81 1.75
N ASP A 30 -12.40 1.89 2.49
CA ASP A 30 -12.23 3.25 1.98
C ASP A 30 -10.89 3.88 2.31
N PHE A 31 -10.47 3.82 3.56
CA PHE A 31 -9.26 4.48 4.03
C PHE A 31 -8.31 3.49 4.68
N TYR A 32 -7.03 3.64 4.36
CA TYR A 32 -5.96 2.87 4.97
C TYR A 32 -5.48 3.62 6.23
N ASN A 33 -6.16 3.39 7.34
CA ASN A 33 -5.95 4.07 8.63
C ASN A 33 -6.09 3.09 9.80
N VAL A 34 -5.95 3.57 11.05
CA VAL A 34 -6.04 2.74 12.26
C VAL A 34 -7.37 1.96 12.36
N ASP A 35 -8.47 2.51 11.85
CA ASP A 35 -9.79 1.86 11.90
C ASP A 35 -9.84 0.55 11.13
N ILE A 36 -9.18 0.47 9.95
CA ILE A 36 -9.16 -0.80 9.19
C ILE A 36 -8.32 -1.86 9.90
N PHE A 37 -7.24 -1.49 10.60
CA PHE A 37 -6.47 -2.43 11.40
C PHE A 37 -7.29 -2.99 12.56
N ASN A 38 -8.01 -2.13 13.28
CA ASN A 38 -8.89 -2.55 14.36
C ASN A 38 -9.99 -3.49 13.85
N ARG A 39 -10.58 -3.19 12.69
CA ARG A 39 -11.57 -4.07 12.06
C ARG A 39 -10.98 -5.45 11.77
N CYS A 40 -9.84 -5.52 11.09
CA CYS A 40 -9.19 -6.79 10.73
C CYS A 40 -8.80 -7.62 11.96
N GLU A 41 -8.37 -6.98 13.05
CA GLU A 41 -8.10 -7.67 14.31
C GLU A 41 -9.38 -8.30 14.89
N ASN A 42 -10.48 -7.56 14.94
CA ASN A 42 -11.75 -8.05 15.49
C ASN A 42 -12.42 -9.13 14.62
N SER A 43 -12.25 -9.08 13.30
CA SER A 43 -12.83 -10.06 12.36
C SER A 43 -11.90 -11.22 12.03
N ASN A 44 -10.65 -11.19 12.52
CA ASN A 44 -9.59 -12.13 12.15
C ASN A 44 -9.33 -12.17 10.62
N ASP A 45 -9.46 -11.02 9.96
CA ASP A 45 -9.17 -10.84 8.54
C ASP A 45 -7.70 -10.47 8.32
N MET A 46 -7.14 -10.88 7.17
CA MET A 46 -5.81 -10.45 6.75
C MET A 46 -5.88 -9.12 5.99
N LEU A 47 -4.95 -8.21 6.31
CA LEU A 47 -4.81 -6.93 5.64
C LEU A 47 -3.54 -6.91 4.78
N LEU A 48 -3.66 -6.56 3.50
CA LEU A 48 -2.52 -6.28 2.64
C LEU A 48 -1.79 -5.03 3.15
N ALA A 49 -0.57 -5.20 3.66
CA ALA A 49 0.24 -4.12 4.21
C ALA A 49 1.52 -3.88 3.41
N ILE A 50 1.94 -2.62 3.31
CA ILE A 50 3.31 -2.26 2.91
C ILE A 50 4.17 -2.09 4.16
N LYS A 51 5.48 -2.37 4.02
CA LYS A 51 6.44 -2.36 5.13
C LYS A 51 6.46 -1.05 5.92
N SER A 52 6.14 0.09 5.31
CA SER A 52 6.07 1.39 6.00
C SER A 52 5.07 1.44 7.17
N TRP A 53 4.12 0.49 7.25
CA TRP A 53 3.16 0.40 8.37
C TRP A 53 3.65 -0.45 9.55
N GLU A 54 4.84 -1.07 9.46
CA GLU A 54 5.38 -1.97 10.49
C GLU A 54 5.42 -1.34 11.88
N SER A 55 5.66 -0.03 11.97
CA SER A 55 5.77 0.69 13.25
C SER A 55 4.48 1.38 13.70
N VAL A 56 3.36 1.22 12.98
CA VAL A 56 2.12 1.97 13.29
C VAL A 56 1.40 1.43 14.52
N HIS A 57 1.54 0.14 14.84
CA HIS A 57 0.99 -0.39 16.08
C HIS A 57 1.83 -1.58 16.61
N PRO A 58 2.22 -1.58 17.91
CA PRO A 58 3.08 -2.62 18.48
C PRO A 58 2.52 -4.05 18.41
N LEU A 59 1.20 -4.20 18.37
CA LEU A 59 0.54 -5.51 18.28
C LEU A 59 0.31 -5.98 16.83
N MET A 60 0.72 -5.19 15.84
CA MET A 60 0.61 -5.59 14.44
C MET A 60 1.71 -6.58 14.10
N LYS A 61 1.33 -7.78 13.67
CA LYS A 61 2.27 -8.75 13.13
C LYS A 61 2.22 -8.70 11.60
N ILE A 62 3.30 -8.24 10.98
CA ILE A 62 3.45 -8.31 9.53
C ILE A 62 4.01 -9.67 9.15
N LEU A 63 3.30 -10.38 8.27
CA LEU A 63 3.77 -11.61 7.66
C LEU A 63 4.45 -11.27 6.33
N PRO A 64 5.77 -11.50 6.18
CA PRO A 64 6.43 -11.29 4.91
C PRO A 64 5.91 -12.30 3.88
N VAL A 65 5.82 -11.85 2.63
CA VAL A 65 5.40 -12.67 1.49
C VAL A 65 6.47 -12.61 0.41
N GLU A 66 6.79 -13.77 -0.16
CA GLU A 66 7.74 -13.93 -1.27
C GLU A 66 7.00 -13.69 -2.60
N TRP A 67 6.53 -12.45 -2.82
CA TRP A 67 5.79 -12.06 -4.03
C TRP A 67 6.54 -11.00 -4.83
N ASP A 68 6.37 -11.03 -6.15
CA ASP A 68 6.98 -10.06 -7.08
C ASP A 68 6.13 -8.78 -7.30
N TYR A 69 4.99 -8.65 -6.62
CA TYR A 69 4.14 -7.46 -6.70
C TYR A 69 4.82 -6.24 -6.08
N LYS A 70 4.89 -5.15 -6.85
CA LYS A 70 5.55 -3.91 -6.45
C LYS A 70 4.65 -2.71 -6.75
N MET A 71 4.76 -1.68 -5.92
CA MET A 71 4.16 -0.37 -6.17
C MET A 71 5.23 0.72 -6.09
N PRO A 72 5.13 1.80 -6.88
CA PRO A 72 5.98 2.96 -6.73
C PRO A 72 5.84 3.54 -5.32
N TYR A 73 6.97 3.87 -4.72
CA TYR A 73 7.05 4.55 -3.43
C TYR A 73 7.95 5.77 -3.59
N GLY A 74 7.50 6.92 -3.11
CA GLY A 74 8.26 8.16 -3.26
C GLY A 74 7.41 9.41 -3.08
N LEU A 75 7.90 10.51 -3.64
CA LEU A 75 7.26 11.81 -3.54
C LEU A 75 6.20 11.98 -4.63
N LEU A 76 5.04 12.50 -4.23
CA LEU A 76 4.01 12.98 -5.14
C LEU A 76 4.07 14.50 -5.19
N TYR A 77 4.25 15.06 -6.37
CA TYR A 77 4.30 16.50 -6.61
C TYR A 77 3.65 16.86 -7.94
N ALA A 78 3.36 18.15 -8.15
CA ALA A 78 2.72 18.62 -9.37
C ALA A 78 3.59 18.35 -10.61
N LYS A 79 2.96 18.10 -11.77
CA LYS A 79 3.67 17.95 -13.05
C LYS A 79 4.48 19.19 -13.42
N ASP A 80 3.99 20.36 -13.03
CA ASP A 80 4.68 21.65 -13.13
C ASP A 80 4.92 22.18 -11.71
N PRO A 81 6.01 21.76 -11.05
CA PRO A 81 6.31 22.17 -9.68
C PRO A 81 6.90 23.58 -9.64
N SER A 82 6.66 24.31 -8.55
CA SER A 82 7.42 25.54 -8.28
C SER A 82 8.92 25.24 -8.16
N GLU A 83 9.78 26.23 -8.43
CA GLU A 83 11.24 26.14 -8.28
C GLU A 83 11.67 25.58 -6.91
N LYS A 84 10.95 25.95 -5.84
CA LYS A 84 11.22 25.45 -4.48
C LYS A 84 10.98 23.94 -4.35
N VAL A 85 9.91 23.44 -4.96
CA VAL A 85 9.56 22.01 -4.95
C VAL A 85 10.55 21.23 -5.82
N GLU A 86 10.92 21.75 -6.99
CA GLU A 86 11.91 21.12 -7.85
C GLU A 86 13.27 21.00 -7.15
N LYS A 87 13.73 22.07 -6.47
CA LYS A 87 14.96 22.05 -5.69
C LYS A 87 14.93 20.99 -4.59
N LEU A 88 13.79 20.84 -3.89
CA LEU A 88 13.61 19.81 -2.88
C LEU A 88 13.72 18.41 -3.48
N VAL A 89 13.00 18.13 -4.58
CA VAL A 89 13.03 16.82 -5.25
C VAL A 89 14.46 16.45 -5.66
N ARG A 90 15.19 17.35 -6.32
CA ARG A 90 16.60 17.13 -6.72
C ARG A 90 17.52 16.89 -5.53
N THR A 91 17.28 17.59 -4.41
CA THR A 91 18.06 17.40 -3.19
C THR A 91 17.82 16.01 -2.60
N VAL A 92 16.56 15.57 -2.53
CA VAL A 92 16.19 14.24 -2.03
C VAL A 92 16.80 13.14 -2.89
N GLU A 93 16.71 13.26 -4.23
CA GLU A 93 17.30 12.29 -5.17
C GLU A 93 18.81 12.11 -4.97
N GLY A 94 19.53 13.18 -4.58
CA GLY A 94 20.96 13.14 -4.31
C GLY A 94 21.34 12.46 -2.98
N ILE A 95 20.43 12.36 -2.02
CA ILE A 95 20.66 11.70 -0.72
C ILE A 95 20.42 10.19 -0.81
N THR A 96 19.56 9.75 -1.74
CA THR A 96 19.15 8.35 -1.90
C THR A 96 20.08 7.49 -2.79
N LYS A 97 21.26 8.01 -3.19
CA LYS A 97 22.32 7.25 -3.88
C LYS A 97 23.40 6.81 -2.92
#